data_AF-A0A4R1AJP5-F1
#
_entry.id   AF-A0A4R1AJP5-F1
#
_cell.length_a   1.000
_cell.length_b   1.000
_cell.length_c   1.000
_cell.angle_alpha   90.00
_cell.angle_beta   90.00
_cell.angle_gamma   90.00
#
_symmetry.space_group_name_H-M   'P 1'
#
loop_
_entity.id
_entity.type
_entity.pdbx_description
1 polymer ?
#
loop_
_entity_poly.entity_id
_entity_poly.type
_entity_poly.pdbx_seq_one_letter_code
_entity_poly.pdbx_strand_id
1 'polypeptide(L)'
;MSLTPSSPSQLRAERTYLALSRIAERHGASSQARARQSNPRMVSPVEAVRLVALLTSGGASYLDEECEVDAEDLTAALTLVPLVRAELDELELGLQTAARSRGMTWADIAFGLGLGTAQAAKQRHDRLTARTTAEQ
;
A
#
# COMPACT_ATOMS: atom_id res chain seq x y z
N MET A 1 -15.28 -35.23 0.71
CA MET A 1 -14.21 -34.21 0.86
C MET A 1 -14.91 -32.88 1.06
N SER A 2 -15.05 -32.41 2.31
CA SER A 2 -15.82 -31.20 2.60
C SER A 2 -14.93 -29.98 2.37
N LEU A 3 -15.22 -29.19 1.33
CA LEU A 3 -14.63 -27.87 1.12
C LEU A 3 -15.15 -26.96 2.24
N THR A 4 -14.29 -26.63 3.19
CA THR A 4 -14.59 -25.59 4.18
C THR A 4 -14.71 -24.26 3.43
N PRO A 5 -15.76 -23.45 3.65
CA PRO A 5 -15.85 -22.15 2.99
C PRO A 5 -14.66 -21.28 3.38
N SER A 6 -14.02 -20.64 2.40
CA SER A 6 -12.88 -19.75 2.62
C SER A 6 -13.24 -18.67 3.64
N SER A 7 -12.35 -18.41 4.60
CA SER A 7 -12.57 -17.36 5.58
C SER A 7 -12.60 -15.99 4.89
N PRO A 8 -13.27 -14.97 5.48
CA PRO A 8 -13.24 -13.61 4.94
C PRO A 8 -11.83 -13.03 4.75
N SER A 9 -10.85 -13.44 5.56
CA SER A 9 -9.45 -13.03 5.42
C SER A 9 -8.77 -13.71 4.24
N GLN A 10 -9.01 -15.01 4.02
CA GLN A 10 -8.49 -15.74 2.87
C GLN A 10 -9.04 -15.17 1.56
N LEU A 11 -10.33 -14.87 1.49
CA LEU A 11 -10.94 -14.24 0.31
C LEU A 11 -10.36 -12.84 0.03
N ARG A 12 -10.02 -12.08 1.08
CA ARG A 12 -9.34 -10.79 0.92
C ARG A 12 -7.91 -10.95 0.40
N ALA A 13 -7.15 -11.91 0.94
CA ALA A 13 -5.80 -12.21 0.50
C ALA A 13 -5.79 -12.66 -0.97
N GLU A 14 -6.72 -13.53 -1.36
CA GLU A 14 -6.86 -14.00 -2.74
C GLU A 14 -7.17 -12.85 -3.71
N ARG A 15 -8.15 -11.99 -3.40
CA ARG A 15 -8.47 -10.80 -4.22
C ARG A 15 -7.28 -9.86 -4.37
N THR A 16 -6.53 -9.67 -3.29
CA THR A 16 -5.34 -8.81 -3.27
C THR A 16 -4.22 -9.38 -4.13
N TYR A 17 -3.97 -10.68 -4.04
CA TYR A 17 -3.02 -11.39 -4.89
C TYR A 17 -3.40 -11.28 -6.37
N LEU A 18 -4.66 -11.56 -6.72
CA LEU A 18 -5.14 -11.49 -8.10
C LEU A 18 -5.05 -10.06 -8.66
N ALA A 19 -5.40 -9.05 -7.87
CA ALA A 19 -5.26 -7.65 -8.24
C ALA A 19 -3.81 -7.26 -8.54
N LEU A 20 -2.87 -7.71 -7.70
CA LEU A 20 -1.44 -7.46 -7.90
C LEU A 20 -0.91 -8.16 -9.15
N SER A 21 -1.25 -9.45 -9.35
CA SER A 21 -0.82 -10.23 -10.51
C SER A 21 -1.25 -9.56 -11.81
N ARG A 22 -2.50 -9.11 -11.88
CA ARG A 22 -3.03 -8.41 -13.05
C ARG A 22 -2.19 -7.18 -13.43
N ILE A 23 -1.94 -6.29 -12.47
CA ILE A 23 -1.19 -5.05 -12.74
C ILE A 23 0.26 -5.37 -13.11
N ALA A 24 0.87 -6.35 -12.42
CA ALA A 24 2.22 -6.79 -12.72
C ALA A 24 2.36 -7.40 -14.13
N GLU A 25 1.38 -8.19 -14.56
CA GLU A 25 1.35 -8.78 -15.91
C GLU A 25 1.14 -7.73 -17.00
N ARG A 26 0.28 -6.72 -16.77
CA ARG A 26 -0.06 -5.72 -17.79
C ARG A 26 0.92 -4.56 -17.90
N HIS A 27 1.51 -4.15 -16.77
CA HIS A 27 2.34 -2.94 -16.71
C HIS A 27 3.71 -3.18 -16.04
N GLY A 28 4.08 -4.43 -15.80
CA GLY A 28 5.35 -4.84 -15.19
C GLY A 28 6.00 -6.05 -15.88
N ALA A 29 5.51 -6.48 -17.04
CA ALA A 29 5.99 -7.69 -17.72
C ALA A 29 7.41 -7.54 -18.30
N SER A 30 7.77 -6.37 -18.81
CA SER A 30 9.09 -6.10 -19.36
C SER A 30 10.07 -5.55 -18.33
N SER A 31 11.37 -5.73 -18.55
CA SER A 31 12.41 -5.12 -17.73
C SER A 31 12.35 -3.58 -17.75
N GLN A 32 11.97 -3.00 -18.89
CA GLN A 32 11.76 -1.57 -19.04
C GLN A 32 10.55 -1.07 -18.24
N ALA A 33 9.45 -1.84 -18.21
CA ALA A 33 8.28 -1.51 -17.41
C ALA A 33 8.61 -1.54 -15.90
N ARG A 34 9.36 -2.55 -15.46
CA ARG A 34 9.84 -2.66 -14.06
C ARG A 34 10.85 -1.58 -13.68
N ALA A 35 11.59 -1.01 -14.63
CA ALA A 35 12.52 0.09 -14.35
C ALA A 35 11.83 1.39 -13.88
N ARG A 36 10.50 1.51 -14.04
CA ARG A 36 9.70 2.61 -13.46
C ARG A 36 9.52 2.49 -11.95
N GLN A 37 9.83 1.33 -11.39
CA GLN A 37 9.56 0.97 -10.01
C GLN A 37 10.84 1.09 -9.18
N SER A 38 10.68 1.25 -7.86
CA SER A 38 11.82 1.31 -6.94
C SER A 38 12.47 -0.07 -6.79
N ASN A 39 11.70 -1.15 -6.93
CA ASN A 39 12.21 -2.52 -6.99
C ASN A 39 12.13 -3.11 -8.41
N PRO A 40 13.27 -3.29 -9.13
CA PRO A 40 13.27 -3.80 -10.51
C PRO A 40 12.83 -5.26 -10.67
N ARG A 41 12.65 -6.01 -9.56
CA ARG A 41 12.36 -7.45 -9.58
C ARG A 41 10.88 -7.77 -9.35
N MET A 42 10.15 -6.93 -8.62
CA MET A 42 8.77 -7.20 -8.21
C MET A 42 7.99 -5.90 -8.05
N VAL A 43 6.76 -5.86 -8.57
CA VAL A 43 5.83 -4.77 -8.29
C VAL A 43 5.24 -4.97 -6.89
N SER A 44 5.48 -4.03 -5.98
CA SER A 44 4.78 -4.01 -4.68
C SER A 44 3.35 -3.46 -4.83
N PRO A 45 2.44 -3.71 -3.87
CA PRO A 45 1.08 -3.16 -3.89
C PRO A 45 1.05 -1.63 -4.05
N VAL A 46 1.93 -0.91 -3.34
CA VAL A 46 2.03 0.55 -3.44
C VAL A 46 2.54 1.01 -4.81
N GLU A 47 3.47 0.27 -5.41
CA GLU A 47 3.97 0.56 -6.76
C GLU A 47 2.90 0.28 -7.82
N ALA A 48 2.13 -0.80 -7.67
CA ALA A 48 1.02 -1.13 -8.57
C ALA A 48 -0.05 -0.03 -8.56
N VAL A 49 -0.48 0.42 -7.37
CA VAL A 49 -1.43 1.54 -7.23
C VAL A 49 -0.87 2.83 -7.84
N ARG A 50 0.40 3.16 -7.57
CA ARG A 50 1.05 4.35 -8.11
C ARG A 50 1.16 4.31 -9.63
N LEU A 51 1.49 3.16 -10.20
CA LEU A 51 1.66 2.99 -11.64
C LEU A 51 0.34 3.22 -12.39
N VAL A 52 -0.75 2.60 -11.92
CA VAL A 52 -2.09 2.81 -12.49
C VAL A 52 -2.51 4.29 -12.39
N ALA A 53 -2.25 4.94 -11.25
CA ALA A 53 -2.53 6.37 -11.08
C ALA A 53 -1.70 7.28 -12.03
N LEU A 54 -0.42 6.94 -12.26
CA LEU A 54 0.44 7.69 -13.18
C LEU A 54 0.01 7.52 -14.64
N LEU A 55 -0.30 6.30 -15.06
CA LEU A 55 -0.74 6.02 -16.44
C LEU A 55 -2.08 6.70 -16.75
N THR A 56 -3.02 6.66 -15.81
CA THR A 56 -4.35 7.30 -15.97
C THR A 56 -4.32 8.83 -15.94
N SER A 57 -3.37 9.42 -15.20
CA SER A 57 -3.19 10.88 -15.15
C SER A 57 -2.29 11.45 -16.25
N GLY A 58 -1.69 10.59 -17.08
CA GLY A 58 -0.67 10.99 -18.06
C GLY A 58 0.69 11.34 -17.47
N GLY A 59 0.92 11.05 -16.18
CA GLY A 59 2.20 11.20 -15.49
C GLY A 59 3.25 10.15 -15.91
N ALA A 60 2.83 9.11 -16.61
CA ALA A 60 3.69 8.16 -17.31
C ALA A 60 3.07 7.82 -18.68
N SER A 61 3.90 7.67 -19.70
CA SER A 61 3.48 7.15 -21.01
C SER A 61 3.44 5.62 -20.97
N TYR A 62 2.62 4.98 -21.80
CA TYR A 62 2.68 3.54 -22.03
C TYR A 62 3.97 3.16 -22.77
N LEU A 63 4.53 1.98 -22.48
CA LEU A 63 5.58 1.40 -23.33
C LEU A 63 4.96 0.72 -24.55
N ASP A 64 5.81 0.48 -25.57
CA ASP A 64 5.44 -0.39 -26.68
C ASP A 64 4.94 -1.74 -26.12
N GLU A 65 3.80 -2.19 -26.63
CA GLU A 65 3.06 -3.41 -26.21
C GLU A 65 2.22 -3.30 -24.92
N GLU A 66 2.29 -2.21 -24.14
CA GLU A 66 1.39 -2.01 -23.00
C GLU A 66 -0.01 -1.59 -23.46
N CYS A 67 -1.04 -2.28 -22.95
CA CYS A 67 -2.42 -1.83 -23.13
C CYS A 67 -2.70 -0.60 -22.27
N GLU A 68 -3.61 0.25 -22.75
CA GLU A 68 -4.17 1.34 -21.95
C GLU A 68 -4.82 0.78 -20.66
N VAL A 69 -4.74 1.52 -19.56
CA VAL A 69 -5.39 1.15 -18.30
C VAL A 69 -6.90 1.02 -18.54
N ASP A 70 -7.46 -0.14 -18.22
CA ASP A 70 -8.89 -0.41 -18.34
C ASP A 70 -9.62 -0.40 -16.98
N ALA A 71 -10.94 -0.63 -17.00
CA ALA A 71 -11.76 -0.61 -15.79
C ALA A 71 -11.39 -1.73 -14.79
N GLU A 72 -10.88 -2.85 -15.27
CA GLU A 72 -10.43 -3.96 -14.42
C GLU A 72 -9.08 -3.64 -13.77
N ASP A 73 -8.20 -2.91 -14.46
CA ASP A 73 -6.96 -2.38 -13.89
C ASP A 73 -7.24 -1.36 -12.77
N LEU A 74 -8.23 -0.47 -12.97
CA LEU A 74 -8.69 0.45 -11.93
C LEU A 74 -9.30 -0.30 -10.74
N THR A 75 -10.09 -1.34 -11.00
CA THR A 75 -10.69 -2.18 -9.95
C THR A 75 -9.60 -2.92 -9.16
N ALA A 76 -8.58 -3.45 -9.84
CA ALA A 76 -7.42 -4.08 -9.22
C ALA A 76 -6.68 -3.07 -8.34
N ALA A 77 -6.38 -1.86 -8.84
CA ALA A 77 -5.71 -0.83 -8.05
C ALA A 77 -6.52 -0.44 -6.81
N LEU A 78 -7.84 -0.24 -6.94
CA LEU A 78 -8.73 0.05 -5.80
C LEU A 78 -8.78 -1.10 -4.79
N THR A 79 -8.69 -2.35 -5.26
CA THR A 79 -8.61 -3.54 -4.39
C THR A 79 -7.34 -3.55 -3.55
N LEU A 80 -6.23 -3.00 -4.05
CA LEU A 80 -4.96 -2.92 -3.33
C LEU A 80 -4.90 -1.77 -2.31
N VAL A 81 -5.72 -0.72 -2.46
CA VAL A 81 -5.66 0.48 -1.58
C VAL A 81 -5.79 0.15 -0.09
N PRO A 82 -6.70 -0.73 0.38
CA PRO A 82 -6.76 -1.11 1.78
C PRO A 82 -5.46 -1.75 2.30
N LEU A 83 -4.84 -2.65 1.52
CA LEU A 83 -3.56 -3.26 1.90
C LEU A 83 -2.46 -2.19 1.99
N VAL A 84 -2.34 -1.31 0.99
CA VAL A 84 -1.34 -0.23 0.98
C VAL A 84 -1.52 0.69 2.19
N ARG A 85 -2.76 0.98 2.60
CA ARG A 85 -3.03 1.76 3.82
C ARG A 85 -2.60 1.03 5.08
N ALA A 86 -2.92 -0.26 5.20
CA ALA A 86 -2.51 -1.08 6.34
C ALA A 86 -0.97 -1.14 6.46
N GLU A 87 -0.26 -1.38 5.36
CA GLU A 87 1.21 -1.39 5.33
C GLU A 87 1.80 -0.03 5.76
N LEU A 88 1.23 1.08 5.30
CA LEU A 88 1.66 2.43 5.72
C LEU A 88 1.37 2.69 7.20
N ASP A 89 0.22 2.24 7.69
CA ASP A 89 -0.17 2.38 9.10
C ASP A 89 0.78 1.60 10.02
N GLU A 90 1.14 0.36 9.64
CA GLU A 90 2.12 -0.46 10.36
C GLU A 90 3.51 0.18 10.38
N LEU A 91 3.98 0.67 9.22
CA LEU A 91 5.25 1.38 9.13
C LEU A 91 5.27 2.63 10.01
N GLU A 92 4.21 3.43 9.97
CA GLU A 92 4.10 4.64 10.78
C GLU A 92 4.09 4.31 12.29
N LEU A 93 3.31 3.28 12.69
CA LEU A 93 3.27 2.81 14.07
C LEU A 93 4.64 2.32 14.54
N GLY A 94 5.35 1.56 13.70
CA GLY A 94 6.69 1.07 13.95
C GLY A 94 7.70 2.22 14.14
N LEU A 95 7.66 3.23 13.28
CA LEU A 95 8.49 4.42 13.39
C LEU A 95 8.20 5.22 14.67
N GLN A 96 6.93 5.43 15.01
CA GLN A 96 6.55 6.12 16.25
C GLN A 96 7.00 5.32 17.48
N THR A 97 6.85 4.00 17.48
CA THR A 97 7.32 3.13 18.56
C THR A 97 8.84 3.21 18.71
N ALA A 98 9.58 3.17 17.59
CA ALA A 98 11.03 3.29 17.57
C ALA A 98 11.53 4.69 18.01
N ALA A 99 10.77 5.75 17.72
CA ALA A 99 11.05 7.10 18.21
C ALA A 99 10.85 7.18 19.73
N ARG A 100 9.74 6.62 20.23
CA ARG A 100 9.44 6.55 21.67
C ARG A 100 10.49 5.74 22.44
N SER A 101 10.96 4.62 21.88
CA SER A 101 12.02 3.81 22.50
C SER A 101 13.37 4.53 22.58
N ARG A 102 13.57 5.58 21.78
CA ARG A 102 14.77 6.44 21.77
C ARG A 102 14.59 7.71 22.60
N GLY A 103 13.51 7.80 23.40
CA GLY A 103 13.25 8.92 24.29
C GLY A 103 12.63 10.15 23.62
N MET A 104 12.32 10.11 22.32
CA MET A 104 11.66 11.23 21.64
C MET A 104 10.28 11.49 22.25
N THR A 105 9.98 12.75 22.56
CA THR A 105 8.69 13.16 23.12
C THR A 105 7.60 13.16 22.04
N TRP A 106 6.34 13.21 22.47
CA TRP A 106 5.23 13.41 21.54
C TRP A 106 5.30 14.74 20.79
N ALA A 107 5.98 15.75 21.35
CA ALA A 107 6.23 17.01 20.65
C ALA A 107 7.23 16.84 19.50
N ASP A 108 8.32 16.10 19.73
CA ASP A 108 9.31 15.78 18.69
C ASP A 108 8.68 14.97 17.54
N ILE A 109 7.83 14.00 17.90
CA ILE A 109 7.08 13.20 16.92
C ILE A 109 6.06 14.07 16.17
N ALA A 110 5.34 14.95 16.87
CA ALA A 110 4.41 15.88 16.23
C ALA A 110 5.13 16.78 15.21
N PHE A 111 6.31 17.31 15.56
CA PHE A 111 7.14 18.08 14.65
C PHE A 111 7.52 17.27 13.41
N GLY A 112 8.02 16.04 13.57
CA GLY A 112 8.39 15.16 12.45
C GLY A 112 7.21 14.79 11.54
N LEU A 113 5.99 14.69 12.11
CA LEU A 113 4.76 14.40 11.36
C LEU A 113 4.05 15.65 10.82
N GLY A 114 4.57 16.85 11.06
CA GLY A 114 3.91 18.11 10.67
C GLY A 114 2.59 18.37 11.42
N LEU A 115 2.42 17.81 12.61
CA LEU A 115 1.23 17.99 13.45
C LEU A 115 1.39 19.21 14.37
N GLY A 116 0.30 19.97 14.56
CA GLY A 116 0.34 21.20 15.35
C GLY A 116 0.50 21.01 16.86
N THR A 117 0.32 19.79 17.40
CA THR A 117 0.44 19.54 18.85
C THR A 117 0.91 18.12 19.16
N ALA A 118 1.56 17.95 20.32
CA ALA A 118 1.91 16.65 20.89
C ALA A 118 0.69 15.74 21.11
N GLN A 119 -0.46 16.33 21.48
CA GLN A 119 -1.71 15.59 21.67
C GLN A 119 -2.22 14.98 20.35
N ALA A 120 -2.07 15.71 19.24
CA ALA A 120 -2.44 15.18 17.92
C ALA A 120 -1.59 13.97 17.53
N ALA A 121 -0.27 13.99 17.85
CA ALA A 121 0.61 12.85 17.63
C ALA A 121 0.20 11.65 18.48
N LYS A 122 -0.03 11.84 19.79
CA LYS A 122 -0.49 10.76 20.67
C LYS A 122 -1.81 10.16 20.21
N GLN A 123 -2.80 10.99 19.86
CA GLN A 123 -4.09 10.49 19.37
C GLN A 123 -3.95 9.73 18.04
N ARG A 124 -3.05 10.16 17.16
CA ARG A 124 -2.75 9.45 15.92
C ARG A 124 -2.13 8.09 16.21
N HIS A 125 -1.16 8.01 17.11
CA HIS A 125 -0.60 6.75 17.59
C HIS A 125 -1.69 5.82 18.15
N ASP A 126 -2.52 6.32 19.07
CA ASP A 126 -3.59 5.53 19.71
C ASP A 126 -4.57 4.97 18.65
N ARG A 127 -4.90 5.76 17.61
CA ARG A 127 -5.73 5.29 16.47
C ARG A 127 -5.02 4.26 15.59
N LEU A 128 -3.71 4.39 15.37
CA LEU A 128 -2.93 3.42 14.60
C LEU A 128 -2.87 2.08 15.34
N THR A 129 -2.50 2.10 16.62
CA THR A 129 -2.45 0.91 17.47
C THR A 129 -3.79 0.17 17.51
N ALA A 130 -4.90 0.91 17.66
CA ALA A 130 -6.24 0.33 17.67
C ALA A 130 -6.61 -0.37 16.34
N ARG A 131 -6.21 0.20 15.20
CA ARG A 131 -6.49 -0.39 13.87
C ARG A 131 -5.62 -1.61 13.59
N THR A 132 -4.31 -1.51 13.83
CA THR A 132 -3.38 -2.62 13.58
C THR A 132 -3.67 -3.83 14.47
N THR A 133 -4.17 -3.62 15.70
CA THR A 133 -4.60 -4.72 16.58
C THR A 133 -5.88 -5.40 16.11
N ALA A 134 -6.76 -4.67 15.39
CA ALA A 134 -8.02 -5.21 14.88
C ALA A 134 -7.87 -5.96 13.55
N GLU A 135 -6.75 -5.78 12.84
CA GLU A 135 -6.43 -6.46 11.58
C GLU A 135 -5.64 -7.77 11.76
N GLN A 136 -5.10 -8.01 12.97
CA GLN A 136 -4.49 -9.28 13.41
C GLN A 136 -5.56 -10.28 13.88
#